data_AF-A0AA45WM35-F1
#
_entry.id   AF-A0AA45WM35-F1
#
_cell.length_a   1.000
_cell.length_b   1.000
_cell.length_c   1.000
_cell.angle_alpha   90.00
_cell.angle_beta   90.00
_cell.angle_gamma   90.00
#
_symmetry.space_group_name_H-M   'P 1'
#
loop_
_entity.id
_entity.type
_entity.pdbx_description
1 polymer ?
#
loop_
_entity_poly.entity_id
_entity_poly.type
_entity_poly.pdbx_seq_one_letter_code
_entity_poly.pdbx_strand_id
1 'polypeptide(L)'
;MKLYPNARILTIIPPFIFFGFVLPAWFFVGYWFIMQVLFALITPTYMGGVAWYAHIGGFIAGWYLTDILYQPKKVKIYYRERL
;
A
#
# COMPACT_ATOMS: atom_id res chain seq x y z
N MET A 1 4.32 3.30 -0.11
CA MET A 1 5.28 3.94 -1.05
C MET A 1 5.20 5.46 -1.00
N LYS A 2 4.04 6.09 -1.25
CA LYS A 2 3.97 7.54 -1.44
C LYS A 2 4.18 8.39 -0.18
N LEU A 3 3.49 8.05 0.91
CA LEU A 3 3.56 8.83 2.16
C LEU A 3 4.65 8.32 3.10
N TYR A 4 4.76 7.00 3.23
CA TYR A 4 5.71 6.34 4.13
C TYR A 4 6.41 5.18 3.40
N PRO A 5 7.33 5.45 2.46
CA PRO A 5 8.03 4.41 1.71
C PRO A 5 8.89 3.52 2.61
N ASN A 6 9.55 4.11 3.60
CA ASN A 6 10.52 3.44 4.47
C ASN A 6 9.92 2.91 5.77
N ALA A 7 8.61 3.02 5.97
CA ALA A 7 7.95 2.44 7.14
C ALA A 7 8.15 0.91 7.11
N ARG A 8 8.56 0.35 8.24
CA ARG A 8 8.66 -1.10 8.42
C ARG A 8 7.36 -1.60 9.02
N ILE A 9 6.81 -2.66 8.44
CA ILE A 9 5.59 -3.30 8.87
C ILE A 9 5.89 -4.73 9.28
N LEU A 10 5.31 -5.16 10.39
CA LEU A 10 5.28 -6.56 10.79
C LEU A 10 4.11 -7.21 10.05
N THR A 11 4.40 -8.10 9.10
CA THR A 11 3.37 -8.74 8.28
C THR A 11 3.57 -10.23 8.19
N ILE A 12 2.47 -10.90 7.83
CA ILE A 12 2.47 -12.29 7.42
C ILE A 12 2.27 -12.28 5.91
N ILE A 13 3.17 -12.92 5.16
CA ILE A 13 3.08 -13.04 3.71
C ILE A 13 2.57 -14.44 3.40
N PRO A 14 1.34 -14.61 2.88
CA PRO A 14 0.91 -15.89 2.34
C PRO A 14 1.89 -16.36 1.26
N PRO A 15 2.38 -17.61 1.28
CA PRO A 15 1.88 -18.77 2.04
C PRO A 15 2.49 -18.98 3.45
N PHE A 16 3.43 -18.15 3.88
CA PHE A 16 4.19 -18.26 5.13
C PHE A 16 3.39 -17.82 6.37
N ILE A 17 2.21 -18.40 6.59
CA ILE A 17 1.27 -17.97 7.64
C ILE A 17 1.80 -18.13 9.07
N PHE A 18 2.82 -18.97 9.28
CA PHE A 18 3.45 -19.22 10.57
C PHE A 18 4.64 -18.30 10.89
N PHE A 19 5.07 -17.48 9.92
CA PHE A 19 6.24 -16.62 10.07
C PHE A 19 5.85 -15.14 9.96
N GLY A 20 6.25 -14.35 10.97
CA GLY A 20 6.15 -12.90 10.93
C GLY A 20 7.40 -12.30 10.29
N PHE A 21 7.22 -11.39 9.34
CA PHE A 21 8.29 -10.70 8.64
C PHE A 21 8.24 -9.20 8.94
N VAL A 22 9.38 -8.59 9.24
CA VAL A 22 9.50 -7.14 9.34
C VAL A 22 10.10 -6.63 8.04
N LEU A 23 9.26 -6.06 7.18
CA LEU A 23 9.65 -5.64 5.83
C LEU A 23 9.28 -4.18 5.58
N PRO A 24 9.99 -3.48 4.67
CA PRO A 24 9.55 -2.17 4.20
C PRO A 24 8.15 -2.26 3.57
N ALA A 25 7.29 -1.27 3.86
CA ALA A 25 5.92 -1.23 3.38
C ALA A 25 5.82 -1.28 1.85
N TRP A 26 6.80 -0.70 1.14
CA TRP A 26 6.83 -0.73 -0.32
C TRP A 26 6.95 -2.15 -0.89
N PHE A 27 7.72 -3.03 -0.24
CA PHE A 27 7.89 -4.40 -0.68
C PHE A 27 6.59 -5.18 -0.60
N PHE A 28 5.92 -5.13 0.56
CA PHE A 28 4.66 -5.83 0.78
C PHE A 28 3.55 -5.33 -0.15
N VAL A 29 3.43 -4.01 -0.32
CA VAL A 29 2.45 -3.41 -1.23
C VAL A 29 2.72 -3.82 -2.68
N GLY A 30 3.99 -3.84 -3.10
CA GLY A 30 4.38 -4.31 -4.44
C GLY A 30 4.01 -5.78 -4.67
N TYR A 31 4.36 -6.65 -3.71
CA TYR A 31 3.99 -8.07 -3.75
C TYR A 31 2.48 -8.26 -3.89
N TRP A 32 1.70 -7.60 -3.03
CA TRP A 32 0.25 -7.67 -3.05
C TRP A 32 -0.31 -7.20 -4.40
N PHE A 33 0.15 -6.06 -4.93
CA PHE A 33 -0.35 -5.53 -6.19
C PHE A 33 -0.02 -6.42 -7.40
N ILE A 34 1.18 -7.01 -7.44
CA ILE A 34 1.56 -7.98 -8.47
C ILE A 34 0.61 -9.18 -8.45
N MET A 35 0.29 -9.70 -7.26
CA MET A 35 -0.68 -10.80 -7.12
C MET A 35 -2.06 -10.39 -7.67
N GLN A 36 -2.54 -9.16 -7.41
CA GLN A 36 -3.81 -8.70 -7.98
C GLN A 36 -3.78 -8.74 -9.51
N VAL A 37 -2.69 -8.28 -10.14
CA VAL A 37 -2.54 -8.27 -11.61
C VAL A 37 -2.49 -9.69 -12.17
N LEU A 38 -1.68 -10.57 -11.58
CA LEU A 38 -1.58 -11.96 -12.02
C LEU A 38 -2.93 -12.68 -11.93
N PHE A 39 -3.63 -12.54 -10.81
CA PHE A 39 -4.93 -13.19 -10.62
C PHE A 39 -6.04 -12.57 -11.48
N ALA A 40 -5.98 -11.28 -11.81
CA ALA A 40 -6.91 -10.64 -12.74
C ALA A 40 -6.80 -11.22 -14.17
N LEU A 41 -5.60 -11.63 -14.59
CA LEU A 41 -5.36 -12.18 -15.92
C LEU A 41 -5.81 -13.64 -16.04
N ILE A 42 -5.71 -14.43 -14.97
CA ILE A 42 -6.01 -15.87 -15.01
C ILE A 42 -7.41 -16.23 -14.50
N THR A 43 -8.08 -15.35 -13.75
CA THR A 43 -9.42 -15.62 -13.19
C THR A 43 -10.50 -15.04 -14.11
N PRO A 44 -11.39 -15.87 -14.69
CA PRO A 44 -12.50 -15.36 -15.49
C PRO A 44 -13.41 -14.43 -14.68
N THR A 45 -13.96 -13.41 -15.33
CA THR A 45 -14.79 -12.39 -14.66
C THR A 45 -16.02 -12.97 -13.97
N TYR A 46 -16.66 -13.98 -14.57
CA TYR A 46 -17.81 -14.69 -14.00
C TYR A 46 -17.44 -15.64 -12.84
N MET A 47 -16.16 -15.91 -12.62
CA MET A 47 -15.63 -16.70 -11.50
C MET A 47 -14.91 -15.82 -10.45
N GLY A 48 -15.37 -14.58 -10.27
CA GLY A 48 -14.78 -13.66 -9.30
C GLY A 48 -13.58 -12.85 -9.83
N GLY A 49 -13.26 -12.96 -11.12
CA GLY A 49 -12.21 -12.15 -11.76
C GLY A 49 -12.39 -10.65 -11.57
N VAL A 50 -13.65 -10.19 -11.52
CA VAL A 50 -14.00 -8.77 -11.29
C VAL A 50 -13.40 -8.23 -9.99
N ALA A 51 -13.27 -9.05 -8.94
CA ALA A 51 -12.70 -8.61 -7.67
C ALA A 51 -11.24 -8.17 -7.84
N TRP A 52 -10.44 -8.88 -8.64
CA TRP A 52 -9.04 -8.50 -8.88
C TRP A 52 -8.93 -7.18 -9.62
N TYR A 53 -9.74 -6.97 -10.67
CA TYR A 53 -9.81 -5.69 -11.39
C TYR A 53 -10.27 -4.54 -10.49
N ALA A 54 -11.23 -4.77 -9.61
CA ALA A 54 -11.70 -3.77 -8.66
C ALA A 54 -10.58 -3.33 -7.69
N HIS A 55 -9.76 -4.26 -7.19
CA HIS A 55 -8.61 -3.92 -6.35
C HIS A 55 -7.54 -3.13 -7.10
N ILE A 56 -7.25 -3.50 -8.36
CA ILE A 56 -6.30 -2.76 -9.20
C ILE A 56 -6.80 -1.32 -9.42
N GLY A 57 -8.06 -1.17 -9.83
CA GLY A 57 -8.68 0.13 -10.04
C GLY A 57 -8.72 0.98 -8.78
N GLY A 58 -9.12 0.40 -7.65
CA GLY A 58 -9.14 1.06 -6.35
C GLY A 58 -7.76 1.51 -5.88
N PHE A 59 -6.72 0.69 -6.10
CA PHE A 59 -5.34 1.05 -5.77
C PHE A 59 -4.86 2.25 -6.60
N ILE A 60 -5.06 2.21 -7.91
CA ILE A 60 -4.67 3.29 -8.83
C ILE A 60 -5.43 4.58 -8.48
N ALA A 61 -6.75 4.48 -8.32
CA ALA A 61 -7.59 5.62 -7.95
C ALA A 61 -7.15 6.23 -6.60
N GLY A 62 -6.92 5.40 -5.59
CA GLY A 62 -6.43 5.85 -4.28
C GLY A 62 -5.05 6.52 -4.38
N TRP A 63 -4.16 6.03 -5.25
CA TRP A 63 -2.85 6.64 -5.47
C TRP A 63 -2.96 8.06 -6.01
N TYR A 64 -3.83 8.30 -6.98
CA TYR A 64 -4.07 9.64 -7.54
C TYR A 64 -4.85 10.53 -6.58
N LEU A 65 -5.89 10.01 -5.93
CA LEU A 65 -6.67 10.75 -4.94
C LEU A 65 -5.80 11.22 -3.77
N THR A 66 -4.77 10.46 -3.40
CA THR A 66 -3.82 10.89 -2.38
C THR A 66 -3.11 12.19 -2.79
N ASP A 67 -2.74 12.39 -4.06
CA ASP A 67 -2.10 13.65 -4.49
C ASP A 67 -3.03 14.84 -4.39
N ILE A 68 -4.32 14.60 -4.63
CA ILE A 68 -5.34 15.65 -4.67
C ILE A 68 -5.76 16.03 -3.25
N LEU A 69 -5.92 15.04 -2.37
CA LEU A 69 -6.56 15.23 -1.06
C LEU A 69 -5.56 15.32 0.09
N TYR A 70 -4.34 14.80 -0.06
CA TYR A 70 -3.37 14.82 1.04
C TYR A 70 -2.74 16.21 1.21
N GLN A 71 -2.98 16.82 2.36
CA GLN A 71 -2.33 18.06 2.77
C GLN A 71 -1.26 17.74 3.84
N PRO A 72 0.03 17.89 3.53
CA PRO A 72 1.07 17.65 4.54
C PRO A 72 0.94 18.67 5.67
N LYS A 73 0.84 18.18 6.91
CA LYS A 73 0.87 19.06 8.09
C LYS A 73 2.25 19.74 8.16
N LYS A 74 2.28 21.06 7.98
CA LYS A 74 3.48 21.86 8.27
C LYS A 74 3.71 21.88 9.78
N VAL A 75 4.72 21.17 10.26
CA VAL A 75 5.13 21.24 11.67
C VAL A 75 5.79 22.59 11.90
N LYS A 76 5.17 23.48 12.68
CA LYS A 76 5.83 24.70 13.18
C LYS A 76 6.74 24.31 14.34
N ILE A 77 8.05 24.32 14.11
CA ILE A 77 9.04 24.16 15.17
C ILE A 77 9.18 25.52 15.87
N TYR A 78 8.69 25.64 17.10
CA TYR A 78 8.97 26.79 17.95
C TYR A 78 10.32 26.56 18.62
N TYR A 79 11.34 27.32 18.22
CA TYR A 79 12.59 27.38 18.97
C TYR A 79 12.32 28.15 20.26
N ARG A 80 12.37 27.46 21.40
CA ARG A 80 12.32 28.10 22.71
C ARG A 80 13.71 28.64 22.99
N GLU A 81 13.95 29.90 22.65
CA GLU A 81 15.13 30.62 23.14
C GLU A 81 15.09 30.59 24.67
N ARG A 82 16.00 29.82 25.27
CA ARG A 82 16.21 29.85 26.72
C ARG A 82 17.11 31.05 27.01
N LEU A 83 16.56 31.99 27.77
CA LEU A 83 17.27 33.00 28.55
C LEU A 83 18.26 32.33 29.51
#